data_AF-A0A1Q9DLI4-F1
#
_entry.id   AF-A0A1Q9DLI4-F1
#
_cell.length_a   1.000
_cell.length_b   1.000
_cell.length_c   1.000
_cell.angle_alpha   90.00
_cell.angle_beta   90.00
_cell.angle_gamma   90.00
#
_symmetry.space_group_name_H-M   'P 1'
#
loop_
_entity.id
_entity.type
_entity.pdbx_description
1 polymer ?
#
loop_
_entity_poly.entity_id
_entity_poly.type
_entity_poly.pdbx_seq_one_letter_code
_entity_poly.pdbx_strand_id
1 'polypeptide(L)'
;MDAFDVDAAMQGALGAVGQLRLSAAWVLRRRHHAFQNAVRIVASKLPAVELSPRPCAETWFVPSSAGAIQSCLGLSLRESVLGVARILQHEPVSGCGRSYESGRYRTIWLKDPDVVQIIDQRHLPHEFVIEDVRSLDEMSIVIKDMHVRGAGLIGCAAAYGMYLSLRELSKTSSAKEVRERLEHASQQLRATRPTAVNLRVGVEKVAKAVESVLEPNGGSLEAALGAARKEAARITDEDADFCRRIGEAGADLLQQLYERKKASASTPEDKLTINVLTHCNAGWLAFADWGSALSPVYAAFDKGLPIHVWVDETRPRNQGASLTAWELAKHGVRHTVIADNAGGHLMRTGLVDVVITGADRVSSCGDACNKIGTYLKALAAKDNNLPFYVALPSSTIDWRLKDGADIPIEQRGDEEVKYAEGLCEDGKRRKVLLTPANSSAGNWAFDVTPSRLVTGLLTERGLSEASEKGLAALFSEADRT
;
A
#
# COMPACT_ATOMS: atom_id res chain seq x y z
N MET A 1 -7.50 -74.44 -22.54
CA MET A 1 -7.82 -73.58 -23.68
C MET A 1 -8.09 -72.17 -23.19
N ASP A 2 -7.14 -71.28 -22.98
CA ASP A 2 -5.71 -71.37 -22.68
C ASP A 2 -5.30 -70.02 -22.08
N ALA A 3 -4.31 -70.08 -21.21
CA ALA A 3 -3.66 -68.96 -20.57
C ALA A 3 -2.86 -68.12 -21.58
N PHE A 4 -2.86 -66.80 -21.39
CA PHE A 4 -1.90 -65.83 -21.93
C PHE A 4 -1.95 -64.60 -21.01
N ASP A 5 -0.88 -63.92 -20.63
CA ASP A 5 0.53 -64.26 -20.35
C ASP A 5 1.00 -62.99 -19.60
N VAL A 6 1.43 -63.15 -18.34
CA VAL A 6 1.73 -62.03 -17.42
C VAL A 6 3.23 -61.64 -17.49
N ASP A 7 4.02 -62.23 -18.38
CA ASP A 7 5.47 -62.00 -18.43
C ASP A 7 5.97 -60.89 -19.39
N ALA A 8 5.09 -60.16 -20.07
CA ALA A 8 5.52 -59.10 -21.01
C ALA A 8 5.69 -57.68 -20.40
N ALA A 9 5.32 -57.48 -19.13
CA ALA A 9 5.40 -56.15 -18.47
C ALA A 9 6.50 -56.05 -17.39
N MET A 10 7.23 -57.14 -17.10
CA MET A 10 8.24 -57.19 -16.03
C MET A 10 9.68 -57.47 -16.51
N GLN A 11 9.99 -57.24 -17.79
CA GLN A 11 11.38 -57.33 -18.32
C GLN A 11 11.90 -56.03 -18.96
N GLY A 12 11.43 -54.87 -18.49
CA GLY A 12 11.97 -53.55 -18.85
C GLY A 12 12.63 -52.79 -17.70
N ALA A 13 12.72 -53.38 -16.50
CA ALA A 13 12.99 -52.65 -15.25
C ALA A 13 14.39 -52.84 -14.64
N LEU A 14 15.34 -53.51 -15.32
CA LEU A 14 16.67 -53.78 -14.74
C LEU A 14 17.87 -53.44 -15.65
N GLY A 15 17.70 -52.58 -16.66
CA GLY A 15 18.77 -52.25 -17.63
C GLY A 15 19.27 -50.81 -17.69
N ALA A 16 18.67 -49.84 -17.00
CA ALA A 16 18.88 -48.40 -17.29
C ALA A 16 19.43 -47.57 -16.11
N VAL A 17 20.30 -48.14 -15.28
CA VAL A 17 21.10 -47.39 -14.29
C VAL A 17 22.55 -47.14 -14.79
N GLY A 18 22.85 -47.47 -16.05
CA GLY A 18 24.23 -47.49 -16.57
C GLY A 18 24.59 -46.52 -17.71
N GLN A 19 23.71 -45.59 -18.14
CA GLN A 19 24.00 -44.70 -19.28
C GLN A 19 23.47 -43.27 -19.09
N LEU A 20 24.08 -42.50 -18.19
CA LEU A 20 23.93 -41.04 -18.13
C LEU A 20 25.25 -40.33 -17.83
N ARG A 21 26.34 -40.84 -18.41
CA ARG A 21 27.63 -40.15 -18.50
C ARG A 21 28.16 -40.23 -19.92
N LEU A 22 27.58 -39.46 -20.85
CA LEU A 22 28.23 -39.10 -22.13
C LEU A 22 27.52 -38.00 -22.95
N SER A 23 26.68 -37.14 -22.36
CA SER A 23 26.01 -36.04 -23.07
C SER A 23 26.29 -34.61 -22.57
N ALA A 24 27.09 -34.45 -21.50
CA ALA A 24 27.43 -33.11 -20.97
C ALA A 24 28.55 -32.38 -21.75
N ALA A 25 29.46 -33.11 -22.42
CA ALA A 25 30.61 -32.51 -23.11
C ALA A 25 30.26 -31.93 -24.50
N TRP A 26 29.16 -32.36 -25.13
CA TRP A 26 28.75 -31.88 -26.45
C TRP A 26 27.95 -30.57 -26.39
N VAL A 27 27.18 -30.36 -25.32
CA VAL A 27 26.34 -29.15 -25.12
C VAL A 27 27.18 -27.93 -24.71
N LEU A 28 28.31 -28.13 -24.02
CA LEU A 28 29.17 -27.03 -23.55
C LEU A 28 30.03 -26.40 -24.66
N ARG A 29 30.39 -27.13 -25.73
CA ARG A 29 31.18 -26.56 -26.85
C ARG A 29 30.36 -25.67 -27.81
N ARG A 30 29.04 -25.86 -27.93
CA ARG A 30 28.19 -25.03 -28.81
C ARG A 30 27.78 -23.69 -28.19
N ARG A 31 27.79 -23.54 -26.85
CA ARG A 31 27.45 -22.27 -26.19
C ARG A 31 28.59 -21.24 -26.20
N HIS A 32 29.85 -21.69 -26.28
CA HIS A 32 31.01 -20.78 -26.32
C HIS A 32 31.16 -20.06 -27.67
N HIS A 33 30.81 -20.73 -28.79
CA HIS A 33 30.93 -20.16 -30.13
C HIS A 33 29.80 -19.16 -30.47
N ALA A 34 28.60 -19.37 -29.92
CA ALA A 34 27.47 -18.44 -30.08
C ALA A 34 27.67 -17.15 -29.25
N PHE A 35 28.29 -17.25 -28.07
CA PHE A 35 28.60 -16.10 -27.22
C PHE A 35 29.68 -15.21 -27.84
N GLN A 36 30.74 -15.77 -28.42
CA GLN A 36 31.80 -14.98 -29.06
C GLN A 36 31.34 -14.28 -30.35
N ASN A 37 30.37 -14.83 -31.07
CA ASN A 37 29.77 -14.18 -32.25
C ASN A 37 28.81 -13.04 -31.86
N ALA A 38 28.06 -13.18 -30.76
CA ALA A 38 27.19 -12.12 -30.25
C ALA A 38 27.98 -10.90 -29.75
N VAL A 39 29.12 -11.12 -29.09
CA VAL A 39 30.01 -10.05 -28.61
C VAL A 39 30.66 -9.28 -29.77
N ARG A 40 30.99 -9.95 -30.89
CA ARG A 40 31.51 -9.29 -32.11
C ARG A 40 30.47 -8.42 -32.83
N ILE A 41 29.20 -8.81 -32.80
CA ILE A 41 28.11 -8.05 -33.47
C ILE A 41 27.79 -6.77 -32.67
N VAL A 42 27.80 -6.83 -31.34
CA VAL A 42 27.56 -5.66 -30.47
C VAL A 42 28.73 -4.68 -30.52
N ALA A 43 29.97 -5.15 -30.62
CA ALA A 43 31.15 -4.29 -30.74
C ALA A 43 31.25 -3.51 -32.07
N SER A 44 30.48 -3.90 -33.10
CA SER A 44 30.49 -3.26 -34.44
C SER A 44 29.51 -2.09 -34.60
N LYS A 45 28.74 -1.74 -33.55
CA LYS A 45 27.66 -0.74 -33.61
C LYS A 45 27.81 0.48 -32.70
N LEU A 46 28.99 0.69 -32.10
CA LEU A 46 29.26 1.88 -31.28
C LEU A 46 30.13 2.89 -32.05
N PRO A 47 29.80 4.20 -32.06
CA PRO A 47 30.63 5.21 -32.67
C PRO A 47 31.96 5.37 -31.91
N ALA A 48 33.04 5.52 -32.67
CA ALA A 48 34.40 5.65 -32.17
C ALA A 48 34.58 6.95 -31.36
N VAL A 49 35.07 6.82 -30.13
CA VAL A 49 35.75 7.91 -29.42
C VAL A 49 37.19 7.45 -29.24
N GLU A 50 38.11 8.18 -29.87
CA GLU A 50 39.55 7.96 -29.82
C GLU A 50 40.08 8.17 -28.40
N LEU A 51 40.74 7.15 -27.84
CA LEU A 51 41.76 7.36 -26.82
C LEU A 51 42.96 6.45 -27.13
N SER A 52 44.10 7.09 -27.37
CA SER A 52 45.39 6.47 -27.66
C SER A 52 46.09 5.96 -26.38
N PRO A 53 47.08 5.06 -26.51
CA PRO A 53 47.35 4.01 -25.54
C PRO A 53 48.57 4.26 -24.65
N ARG A 54 48.65 3.57 -23.49
CA ARG A 54 49.70 2.56 -23.15
C ARG A 54 49.67 2.11 -21.67
N PRO A 55 50.31 0.96 -21.34
CA PRO A 55 49.83 -0.01 -20.35
C PRO A 55 50.76 -0.16 -19.13
N CYS A 56 50.29 -0.88 -18.10
CA CYS A 56 51.07 -1.75 -17.19
C CYS A 56 50.06 -2.52 -16.31
N ALA A 57 49.97 -3.85 -16.41
CA ALA A 57 50.83 -4.87 -15.79
C ALA A 57 50.54 -5.08 -14.29
N GLU A 58 50.33 -6.36 -13.99
CA GLU A 58 50.05 -7.04 -12.72
C GLU A 58 50.83 -6.53 -11.50
N THR A 59 50.20 -6.51 -10.32
CA THR A 59 50.56 -7.37 -9.16
C THR A 59 49.73 -7.02 -7.91
N TRP A 60 49.50 -8.06 -7.11
CA TRP A 60 48.87 -8.05 -5.79
C TRP A 60 49.72 -7.31 -4.75
N PHE A 61 49.12 -6.53 -3.85
CA PHE A 61 49.50 -6.43 -2.42
C PHE A 61 48.48 -5.61 -1.63
N VAL A 62 48.08 -6.11 -0.45
CA VAL A 62 47.37 -5.39 0.62
C VAL A 62 48.44 -5.05 1.67
N PRO A 63 48.55 -3.81 2.17
CA PRO A 63 48.15 -3.59 3.57
C PRO A 63 47.58 -2.20 3.95
N SER A 64 46.87 -2.28 5.07
CA SER A 64 46.38 -1.31 6.05
C SER A 64 47.07 0.07 6.24
N SER A 65 46.21 0.97 6.75
CA SER A 65 46.45 2.04 7.75
C SER A 65 46.80 3.47 7.29
N ALA A 66 45.89 4.37 7.72
CA ALA A 66 46.06 5.74 8.22
C ALA A 66 47.23 6.63 7.75
N GLY A 67 46.89 7.85 7.34
CA GLY A 67 47.76 9.02 7.57
C GLY A 67 47.93 9.97 6.38
N ALA A 68 47.36 11.17 6.55
CA ALA A 68 47.48 12.39 5.76
C ALA A 68 48.87 12.76 5.20
N ILE A 69 48.87 13.50 4.07
CA ILE A 69 49.62 14.75 3.72
C ILE A 69 49.15 15.12 2.29
N GLN A 70 48.25 16.07 2.09
CA GLN A 70 48.41 17.53 2.03
C GLN A 70 49.24 18.07 0.83
N SER A 71 48.54 18.89 0.04
CA SER A 71 49.00 20.06 -0.73
C SER A 71 49.10 19.94 -2.26
N CYS A 72 48.07 20.47 -2.93
CA CYS A 72 48.25 21.46 -4.00
C CYS A 72 47.11 22.47 -3.85
N LEU A 73 47.44 23.61 -3.26
CA LEU A 73 46.57 24.76 -3.11
C LEU A 73 46.48 25.52 -4.43
N GLY A 74 45.27 26.00 -4.71
CA GLY A 74 45.08 27.34 -5.25
C GLY A 74 44.43 27.38 -6.62
N LEU A 75 43.10 27.56 -6.64
CA LEU A 75 42.45 28.71 -7.28
C LEU A 75 40.95 28.73 -6.94
N SER A 76 40.57 29.79 -6.21
CA SER A 76 39.34 30.60 -6.31
C SER A 76 37.98 29.90 -6.48
N LEU A 77 37.14 29.98 -5.43
CA LEU A 77 35.70 30.28 -5.51
C LEU A 77 35.18 30.64 -4.11
N ARG A 78 35.38 31.89 -3.70
CA ARG A 78 34.62 32.52 -2.60
C ARG A 78 33.57 33.41 -3.24
N GLU A 79 32.38 32.86 -3.50
CA GLU A 79 31.11 33.60 -3.64
C GLU A 79 29.95 32.62 -3.90
N SER A 80 29.65 31.69 -2.97
CA SER A 80 28.40 30.90 -3.01
C SER A 80 27.93 30.31 -1.66
N VAL A 81 28.50 30.70 -0.52
CA VAL A 81 28.24 30.00 0.77
C VAL A 81 27.21 30.73 1.67
N LEU A 82 26.49 31.72 1.17
CA LEU A 82 25.41 32.38 1.93
C LEU A 82 24.00 32.12 1.39
N GLY A 83 23.83 31.20 0.43
CA GLY A 83 22.53 30.86 -0.17
C GLY A 83 21.94 29.50 0.17
N VAL A 84 22.62 28.65 0.95
CA VAL A 84 22.21 27.23 1.16
C VAL A 84 21.94 26.87 2.62
N ALA A 85 22.14 27.79 3.57
CA ALA A 85 21.99 27.51 5.00
C ALA A 85 20.57 27.75 5.59
N ARG A 86 19.51 27.68 4.77
CA ARG A 86 18.13 27.97 5.25
C ARG A 86 17.04 26.99 4.78
N ILE A 87 17.38 25.73 4.49
CA ILE A 87 16.41 24.66 4.18
C ILE A 87 16.79 23.35 4.90
N LEU A 88 17.25 23.42 6.15
CA LEU A 88 17.50 22.23 6.98
C LEU A 88 16.99 22.44 8.41
N GLN A 89 15.74 22.86 8.54
CA GLN A 89 14.99 22.82 9.80
C GLN A 89 13.59 22.28 9.55
N HIS A 90 13.52 21.00 9.14
CA HIS A 90 12.34 20.19 9.41
C HIS A 90 12.81 19.00 10.24
N GLU A 91 12.22 18.86 11.43
CA GLU A 91 12.46 17.69 12.27
C GLU A 91 12.06 16.41 11.52
N PRO A 92 12.76 15.29 11.74
CA PRO A 92 12.40 14.02 11.12
C PRO A 92 11.07 13.53 11.68
N VAL A 93 10.06 13.41 10.82
CA VAL A 93 8.81 12.71 11.12
C VAL A 93 9.11 11.20 11.19
N SER A 94 8.77 10.56 12.31
CA SER A 94 8.83 9.10 12.48
C SER A 94 7.67 8.44 11.70
N GLY A 95 7.99 7.74 10.60
CA GLY A 95 7.01 7.23 9.63
C GLY A 95 7.58 6.13 8.71
N CYS A 96 6.70 5.35 8.04
CA CYS A 96 7.07 4.28 7.10
C CYS A 96 7.54 4.83 5.77
N GLY A 97 7.10 6.05 5.43
CA GLY A 97 7.59 6.75 4.25
C GLY A 97 9.10 6.66 4.18
N ARG A 98 9.66 5.90 3.24
CA ARG A 98 11.10 5.81 3.02
C ARG A 98 11.49 6.42 1.68
N SER A 99 12.77 6.77 1.63
CA SER A 99 13.40 7.78 0.78
C SER A 99 13.11 7.66 -0.71
N TYR A 100 12.53 8.71 -1.30
CA TYR A 100 12.88 9.09 -2.67
C TYR A 100 14.16 9.92 -2.64
N GLU A 101 14.70 10.28 -3.82
CA GLU A 101 15.93 11.07 -4.02
C GLU A 101 15.98 12.43 -3.26
N SER A 102 14.98 12.75 -2.42
CA SER A 102 14.88 13.93 -1.56
C SER A 102 14.22 13.75 -0.16
N GLY A 103 13.78 12.55 0.29
CA GLY A 103 13.24 12.39 1.66
C GLY A 103 12.14 11.34 1.89
N ARG A 104 11.67 11.24 3.15
CA ARG A 104 10.54 10.40 3.62
C ARG A 104 9.20 11.11 3.34
N TYR A 105 8.22 10.40 2.78
CA TYR A 105 6.91 10.97 2.43
C TYR A 105 5.76 10.37 3.23
N ARG A 106 4.85 11.23 3.69
CA ARG A 106 3.47 10.82 4.01
C ARG A 106 2.62 10.93 2.74
N THR A 107 1.44 10.32 2.74
CA THR A 107 0.55 10.43 1.57
C THR A 107 -0.16 11.79 1.49
N ILE A 108 -0.34 12.45 2.63
CA ILE A 108 -0.86 13.82 2.76
C ILE A 108 -0.13 14.55 3.89
N TRP A 109 0.28 15.79 3.65
CA TRP A 109 0.90 16.63 4.68
C TRP A 109 0.69 18.11 4.40
N LEU A 110 0.80 18.93 5.46
CA LEU A 110 0.81 20.38 5.32
C LEU A 110 2.22 20.84 5.01
N LYS A 111 2.46 21.34 3.79
CA LYS A 111 3.77 21.87 3.35
C LYS A 111 4.05 23.21 4.01
N ASP A 112 3.05 24.09 3.99
CA ASP A 112 3.04 25.41 4.61
C ASP A 112 1.58 25.76 4.97
N PRO A 113 1.31 26.86 5.70
CA PRO A 113 -0.05 27.20 6.15
C PRO A 113 -1.11 27.34 5.04
N ASP A 114 -0.70 27.49 3.78
CA ASP A 114 -1.60 27.69 2.63
C ASP A 114 -1.64 26.49 1.68
N VAL A 115 -0.81 25.46 1.92
CA VAL A 115 -0.61 24.36 0.98
C VAL A 115 -0.60 23.01 1.68
N VAL A 116 -1.59 22.19 1.32
CA VAL A 116 -1.60 20.76 1.60
C VAL A 116 -1.02 20.06 0.39
N GLN A 117 -0.05 19.18 0.58
CA GLN A 117 0.48 18.33 -0.47
C GLN A 117 -0.05 16.92 -0.34
N ILE A 118 -0.34 16.30 -1.48
CA ILE A 118 -0.73 14.90 -1.59
C ILE A 118 0.16 14.18 -2.61
N ILE A 119 0.23 12.86 -2.50
CA ILE A 119 0.69 12.01 -3.59
C ILE A 119 -0.50 11.72 -4.49
N ASP A 120 -0.46 12.15 -5.75
CA ASP A 120 -1.50 11.85 -6.72
C ASP A 120 -1.39 10.40 -7.20
N GLN A 121 -2.29 9.57 -6.68
CA GLN A 121 -2.27 8.13 -6.90
C GLN A 121 -2.72 7.72 -8.31
N ARG A 122 -3.30 8.62 -9.11
CA ARG A 122 -3.75 8.31 -10.48
C ARG A 122 -2.60 8.06 -11.42
N HIS A 123 -1.42 8.59 -11.09
CA HIS A 123 -0.23 8.50 -11.92
C HIS A 123 0.60 7.24 -11.66
N LEU A 124 0.41 6.62 -10.50
CA LEU A 124 1.04 5.37 -10.11
C LEU A 124 0.51 4.19 -10.96
N PRO A 125 1.34 3.16 -11.25
CA PRO A 125 2.72 2.97 -10.78
C PRO A 125 3.78 3.68 -11.62
N HIS A 126 3.38 4.35 -12.70
CA HIS A 126 4.30 4.76 -13.76
C HIS A 126 4.97 6.11 -13.49
N GLU A 127 4.33 6.97 -12.71
CA GLU A 127 4.84 8.30 -12.39
C GLU A 127 4.46 8.67 -10.94
N PHE A 128 5.42 9.23 -10.21
CA PHE A 128 5.23 9.71 -8.84
C PHE A 128 5.04 11.23 -8.86
N VAL A 129 3.81 11.68 -8.62
CA VAL A 129 3.42 13.10 -8.69
C VAL A 129 3.01 13.58 -7.32
N ILE A 130 3.52 14.75 -6.93
CA ILE A 130 3.07 15.50 -5.75
C ILE A 130 2.22 16.66 -6.25
N GLU A 131 1.00 16.76 -5.73
CA GLU A 131 0.05 17.83 -6.07
C GLU A 131 -0.12 18.78 -4.88
N ASP A 132 -0.08 20.08 -5.16
CA ASP A 132 -0.37 21.14 -4.21
C ASP A 132 -1.89 21.40 -4.21
N VAL A 133 -2.51 21.41 -3.02
CA VAL A 133 -3.94 21.65 -2.79
C VAL A 133 -4.10 22.87 -1.88
N ARG A 134 -4.82 23.88 -2.35
CA ARG A 134 -4.85 25.25 -1.80
C ARG A 134 -6.24 25.72 -1.39
N SER A 135 -7.29 25.02 -1.83
CA SER A 135 -8.68 25.42 -1.55
C SER A 135 -9.57 24.23 -1.19
N LEU A 136 -10.73 24.53 -0.63
CA LEU A 136 -11.80 23.55 -0.40
C LEU A 136 -12.24 22.87 -1.71
N ASP A 137 -12.33 23.64 -2.80
CA ASP A 137 -12.78 23.13 -4.10
C ASP A 137 -11.77 22.14 -4.69
N GLU A 138 -10.47 22.48 -4.65
CA GLU A 138 -9.40 21.57 -5.07
C GLU A 138 -9.39 20.30 -4.21
N MET A 139 -9.53 20.41 -2.88
CA MET A 139 -9.61 19.24 -2.00
C MET A 139 -10.84 18.36 -2.31
N SER A 140 -11.97 19.00 -2.66
CA SER A 140 -13.19 18.28 -3.03
C SER A 140 -13.00 17.48 -4.31
N ILE A 141 -12.29 18.04 -5.30
CA ILE A 141 -11.89 17.35 -6.54
C ILE A 141 -10.95 16.19 -6.21
N VAL A 142 -9.90 16.44 -5.42
CA VAL A 142 -8.92 15.44 -4.99
C VAL A 142 -9.58 14.19 -4.40
N ILE A 143 -10.61 14.36 -3.57
CA ILE A 143 -11.36 13.26 -2.96
C ILE A 143 -12.31 12.60 -3.97
N LYS A 144 -13.09 13.40 -4.70
CA LYS A 144 -14.15 12.93 -5.63
C LYS A 144 -13.56 12.15 -6.80
N ASP A 145 -12.49 12.68 -7.42
CA ASP A 145 -11.85 12.12 -8.60
C ASP A 145 -10.73 11.12 -8.23
N MET A 146 -10.60 10.80 -6.95
CA MET A 146 -9.70 9.78 -6.41
C MET A 146 -8.22 10.04 -6.69
N HIS A 147 -7.78 11.29 -6.59
CA HIS A 147 -6.33 11.61 -6.52
C HIS A 147 -5.76 10.97 -5.24
N VAL A 148 -6.55 11.02 -4.16
CA VAL A 148 -6.36 10.25 -2.93
C VAL A 148 -7.47 9.22 -2.74
N ARG A 149 -7.14 8.08 -2.13
CA ARG A 149 -8.08 6.99 -1.84
C ARG A 149 -7.59 6.14 -0.67
N GLY A 150 -8.49 5.34 -0.12
CA GLY A 150 -8.28 4.61 1.13
C GLY A 150 -9.03 5.29 2.28
N ALA A 151 -9.68 4.49 3.13
CA ALA A 151 -10.61 4.99 4.13
C ALA A 151 -9.93 6.00 5.09
N GLY A 152 -8.78 5.65 5.66
CA GLY A 152 -8.02 6.54 6.54
C GLY A 152 -7.58 7.84 5.87
N LEU A 153 -7.01 7.75 4.66
CA LEU A 153 -6.50 8.91 3.93
C LEU A 153 -7.61 9.91 3.54
N ILE A 154 -8.78 9.43 3.13
CA ILE A 154 -9.90 10.31 2.78
C ILE A 154 -10.37 11.10 4.02
N GLY A 155 -10.35 10.49 5.21
CA GLY A 155 -10.63 11.19 6.47
C GLY A 155 -9.64 12.33 6.73
N CYS A 156 -8.35 12.09 6.51
CA CYS A 156 -7.30 13.10 6.63
C CYS A 156 -7.47 14.24 5.61
N ALA A 157 -7.74 13.89 4.34
CA ALA A 157 -7.99 14.84 3.27
C ALA A 157 -9.19 15.75 3.57
N ALA A 158 -10.30 15.18 4.05
CA ALA A 158 -11.46 15.96 4.43
C ALA A 158 -11.20 16.90 5.61
N ALA A 159 -10.43 16.45 6.61
CA ALA A 159 -10.03 17.30 7.74
C ALA A 159 -9.19 18.50 7.28
N TYR A 160 -8.24 18.28 6.37
CA TYR A 160 -7.48 19.38 5.75
C TYR A 160 -8.34 20.27 4.84
N GLY A 161 -9.32 19.70 4.13
CA GLY A 161 -10.30 20.48 3.35
C GLY A 161 -11.11 21.44 4.21
N MET A 162 -11.52 21.00 5.40
CA MET A 162 -12.16 21.89 6.39
C MET A 162 -11.24 23.03 6.81
N TYR A 163 -9.96 22.75 7.08
CA TYR A 163 -8.97 23.78 7.40
C TYR A 163 -8.77 24.79 6.25
N LEU A 164 -8.56 24.30 5.02
CA LEU A 164 -8.42 25.14 3.83
C LEU A 164 -9.67 26.00 3.59
N SER A 165 -10.87 25.47 3.87
CA SER A 165 -12.11 26.24 3.73
C SER A 165 -12.12 27.51 4.57
N LEU A 166 -11.55 27.49 5.77
CA LEU A 166 -11.48 28.65 6.67
C LEU A 166 -10.40 29.64 6.25
N ARG A 167 -9.34 29.17 5.58
CA ARG A 167 -8.27 30.03 5.04
C ARG A 167 -8.79 30.99 3.96
N GLU A 168 -9.88 30.63 3.30
CA GLU A 168 -10.52 31.46 2.28
C GLU A 168 -11.32 32.64 2.86
N LEU A 169 -11.52 32.70 4.18
CA LEU A 169 -12.22 33.81 4.84
C LEU A 169 -11.34 35.05 5.01
N SER A 170 -11.99 36.23 5.04
CA SER A 170 -11.31 37.47 5.37
C SER A 170 -10.89 37.49 6.84
N LYS A 171 -9.75 38.11 7.16
CA LYS A 171 -9.29 38.31 8.55
C LYS A 171 -10.32 39.04 9.44
N THR A 172 -11.26 39.76 8.84
CA THR A 172 -12.33 40.50 9.53
C THR A 172 -13.63 39.71 9.65
N SER A 173 -13.66 38.44 9.22
CA SER A 173 -14.87 37.62 9.29
C SER A 173 -15.30 37.36 10.74
N SER A 174 -16.59 37.52 10.96
CA SER A 174 -17.29 37.26 12.22
C SER A 174 -17.39 35.76 12.52
N ALA A 175 -17.61 35.41 13.80
CA ALA A 175 -17.86 34.02 14.20
C ALA A 175 -19.05 33.38 13.46
N LYS A 176 -20.06 34.18 13.09
CA LYS A 176 -21.20 33.71 12.28
C LYS A 176 -20.75 33.28 10.89
N GLU A 177 -19.95 34.09 10.20
CA GLU A 177 -19.42 33.75 8.87
C GLU A 177 -18.50 32.51 8.92
N VAL A 178 -17.74 32.33 10.02
CA VAL A 178 -16.96 31.10 10.23
C VAL A 178 -17.86 29.87 10.31
N ARG A 179 -18.98 29.93 11.05
CA ARG A 179 -19.93 28.81 11.15
C ARG A 179 -20.61 28.50 9.82
N GLU A 180 -21.05 29.52 9.10
CA GLU A 180 -21.64 29.36 7.77
C GLU A 180 -20.64 28.70 6.80
N ARG A 181 -19.36 29.09 6.88
CA ARG A 181 -18.30 28.49 6.07
C ARG A 181 -18.03 27.03 6.43
N LEU A 182 -18.00 26.68 7.72
CA LEU A 182 -17.83 25.30 8.17
C LEU A 182 -18.97 24.40 7.71
N GLU A 183 -20.21 24.88 7.79
CA GLU A 183 -21.37 24.10 7.35
C GLU A 183 -21.32 23.87 5.84
N HIS A 184 -21.01 24.91 5.05
CA HIS A 184 -20.80 24.79 3.62
C HIS A 184 -19.71 23.77 3.28
N ALA A 185 -18.54 23.86 3.91
CA ALA A 185 -17.43 22.94 3.70
C ALA A 185 -17.80 21.50 4.09
N SER A 186 -18.53 21.33 5.20
CA SER A 186 -19.00 20.03 5.67
C SER A 186 -19.93 19.37 4.66
N GLN A 187 -20.88 20.12 4.11
CA GLN A 187 -21.82 19.63 3.10
C GLN A 187 -21.08 19.25 1.81
N GLN A 188 -20.21 20.13 1.32
CA GLN A 188 -19.46 19.90 0.08
C GLN A 188 -18.56 18.66 0.18
N LEU A 189 -17.78 18.52 1.25
CA LEU A 189 -16.90 17.37 1.43
C LEU A 189 -17.69 16.07 1.59
N ARG A 190 -18.78 16.05 2.37
CA ARG A 190 -19.62 14.86 2.54
C ARG A 190 -20.26 14.39 1.24
N ALA A 191 -20.58 15.32 0.35
CA ALA A 191 -21.16 15.01 -0.96
C ALA A 191 -20.15 14.37 -1.93
N THR A 192 -18.83 14.51 -1.71
CA THR A 192 -17.83 13.93 -2.61
C THR A 192 -17.89 12.40 -2.66
N ARG A 193 -18.00 11.75 -1.49
CA ARG A 193 -18.07 10.28 -1.34
C ARG A 193 -18.94 9.88 -0.13
N PRO A 194 -20.28 9.91 -0.26
CA PRO A 194 -21.21 9.77 0.87
C PRO A 194 -21.12 8.47 1.66
N THR A 195 -20.54 7.41 1.07
CA THR A 195 -20.36 6.10 1.70
C THR A 195 -19.07 6.00 2.53
N ALA A 196 -18.18 7.00 2.51
CA ALA A 196 -16.93 7.00 3.27
C ALA A 196 -17.15 7.49 4.71
N VAL A 197 -17.15 6.58 5.69
CA VAL A 197 -17.39 6.95 7.11
C VAL A 197 -16.26 7.81 7.65
N ASN A 198 -15.01 7.47 7.37
CA ASN A 198 -13.83 8.21 7.82
C ASN A 198 -13.84 9.66 7.34
N LEU A 199 -14.37 9.92 6.13
CA LEU A 199 -14.59 11.28 5.62
C LEU A 199 -15.47 12.08 6.58
N ARG A 200 -16.64 11.51 6.90
CA ARG A 200 -17.63 12.14 7.78
C ARG A 200 -17.05 12.38 9.17
N VAL A 201 -16.32 11.40 9.73
CA VAL A 201 -15.64 11.53 11.02
C VAL A 201 -14.60 12.66 11.00
N GLY A 202 -13.78 12.76 9.94
CA GLY A 202 -12.80 13.83 9.79
C GLY A 202 -13.45 15.22 9.78
N VAL A 203 -14.52 15.38 9.01
CA VAL A 203 -15.33 16.61 8.97
C VAL A 203 -15.92 16.95 10.34
N GLU A 204 -16.59 15.98 10.99
CA GLU A 204 -17.25 16.17 12.28
C GLU A 204 -16.26 16.56 13.39
N LYS A 205 -15.08 15.93 13.44
CA LYS A 205 -14.04 16.22 14.42
C LYS A 205 -13.49 17.65 14.27
N VAL A 206 -13.18 18.08 13.04
CA VAL A 206 -12.70 19.45 12.79
C VAL A 206 -13.79 20.48 13.11
N ALA A 207 -15.02 20.26 12.66
CA ALA A 207 -16.14 21.15 12.96
C ALA A 207 -16.34 21.32 14.47
N LYS A 208 -16.31 20.22 15.24
CA LYS A 208 -16.43 20.25 16.71
C LYS A 208 -15.28 20.99 17.38
N ALA A 209 -14.05 20.80 16.90
CA ALA A 209 -12.87 21.48 17.44
C ALA A 209 -12.95 23.00 17.23
N VAL A 210 -13.41 23.43 16.07
CA VAL A 210 -13.61 24.87 15.78
C VAL A 210 -14.76 25.44 16.60
N GLU A 211 -15.88 24.73 16.69
CA GLU A 211 -17.04 25.19 17.47
C GLU A 211 -16.71 25.40 18.95
N SER A 212 -15.87 24.52 19.50
CA SER A 212 -15.41 24.58 20.90
C SER A 212 -14.56 25.82 21.22
N VAL A 213 -13.96 26.48 20.23
CA VAL A 213 -13.19 27.72 20.42
C VAL A 213 -13.99 28.98 20.04
N LEU A 214 -15.09 28.84 19.31
CA LEU A 214 -16.01 29.95 19.02
C LEU A 214 -16.93 30.23 20.21
N GLU A 215 -17.36 29.20 20.94
CA GLU A 215 -18.10 29.32 22.20
C GLU A 215 -17.16 29.51 23.40
N PRO A 216 -17.53 30.27 24.46
CA PRO A 216 -18.71 31.13 24.62
C PRO A 216 -18.44 32.63 24.35
N ASN A 217 -17.22 33.01 23.96
CA ASN A 217 -16.80 34.43 23.93
C ASN A 217 -16.65 35.03 22.51
N GLY A 218 -17.15 34.36 21.46
CA GLY A 218 -17.03 34.86 20.09
C GLY A 218 -15.58 34.79 19.59
N GLY A 219 -15.00 33.59 19.58
CA GLY A 219 -13.62 33.34 19.14
C GLY A 219 -13.28 33.97 17.78
N SER A 220 -12.03 34.38 17.61
CA SER A 220 -11.55 34.99 16.36
C SER A 220 -11.35 33.95 15.26
N LEU A 221 -11.33 34.40 13.99
CA LEU A 221 -10.95 33.54 12.86
C LEU A 221 -9.57 32.89 13.07
N GLU A 222 -8.62 33.60 13.69
CA GLU A 222 -7.29 33.04 14.00
C GLU A 222 -7.38 31.86 14.97
N ALA A 223 -8.25 31.94 15.99
CA ALA A 223 -8.49 30.82 16.91
C ALA A 223 -9.14 29.63 16.17
N ALA A 224 -10.13 29.89 15.31
CA ALA A 224 -10.77 28.87 14.49
C ALA A 224 -9.79 28.19 13.52
N LEU A 225 -8.93 28.96 12.84
CA LEU A 225 -7.86 28.44 11.98
C LEU A 225 -6.87 27.59 12.76
N GLY A 226 -6.46 28.05 13.95
CA GLY A 226 -5.58 27.30 14.83
C GLY A 226 -6.18 25.97 15.27
N ALA A 227 -7.46 25.96 15.66
CA ALA A 227 -8.18 24.76 16.05
C ALA A 227 -8.34 23.78 14.87
N ALA A 228 -8.77 24.27 13.71
CA ALA A 228 -8.93 23.43 12.51
C ALA A 228 -7.60 22.82 12.05
N ARG A 229 -6.53 23.62 12.00
CA ARG A 229 -5.19 23.14 11.62
C ARG A 229 -4.69 22.07 12.59
N LYS A 230 -4.79 22.35 13.89
CA LYS A 230 -4.34 21.42 14.95
C LYS A 230 -5.11 20.11 14.87
N GLU A 231 -6.42 20.17 14.68
CA GLU A 231 -7.26 18.98 14.62
C GLU A 231 -7.03 18.17 13.35
N ALA A 232 -6.87 18.80 12.18
CA ALA A 232 -6.52 18.11 10.94
C ALA A 232 -5.16 17.41 11.03
N ALA A 233 -4.16 18.07 11.61
CA ALA A 233 -2.86 17.47 11.88
C ALA A 233 -2.98 16.29 12.85
N ARG A 234 -3.72 16.45 13.97
CA ARG A 234 -3.96 15.40 14.95
C ARG A 234 -4.60 14.17 14.34
N ILE A 235 -5.64 14.33 13.51
CA ILE A 235 -6.30 13.22 12.81
C ILE A 235 -5.30 12.47 11.91
N THR A 236 -4.45 13.20 11.21
CA THR A 236 -3.43 12.62 10.31
C THR A 236 -2.34 11.89 11.10
N ASP A 237 -1.89 12.45 12.21
CA ASP A 237 -0.88 11.84 13.09
C ASP A 237 -1.43 10.58 13.79
N GLU A 238 -2.69 10.63 14.25
CA GLU A 238 -3.36 9.47 14.85
C GLU A 238 -3.56 8.34 13.84
N ASP A 239 -3.97 8.66 12.60
CA ASP A 239 -4.10 7.66 11.54
C ASP A 239 -2.76 6.94 11.28
N ALA A 240 -1.67 7.70 11.20
CA ALA A 240 -0.32 7.15 11.05
C ALA A 240 0.10 6.31 12.26
N ASP A 241 -0.14 6.77 13.49
CA ASP A 241 0.22 6.02 14.70
C ASP A 241 -0.59 4.72 14.83
N PHE A 242 -1.88 4.75 14.53
CA PHE A 242 -2.73 3.57 14.57
C PHE A 242 -2.25 2.54 13.55
N CYS A 243 -1.94 2.97 12.32
CA CYS A 243 -1.38 2.13 11.27
C CYS A 243 -0.01 1.53 11.67
N ARG A 244 0.86 2.29 12.33
CA ARG A 244 2.12 1.78 12.89
C ARG A 244 1.88 0.67 13.93
N ARG A 245 0.98 0.90 14.87
CA ARG A 245 0.66 -0.06 15.95
C ARG A 245 -0.01 -1.34 15.42
N ILE A 246 -0.86 -1.22 14.38
CA ILE A 246 -1.39 -2.37 13.64
C ILE A 246 -0.24 -3.20 13.05
N GLY A 247 0.76 -2.53 12.47
CA GLY A 247 1.96 -3.18 11.93
C GLY A 247 2.75 -3.94 12.98
N GLU A 248 2.99 -3.33 14.13
CA GLU A 248 3.71 -3.96 15.25
C GLU A 248 2.99 -5.22 15.74
N ALA A 249 1.68 -5.11 16.01
CA ALA A 249 0.88 -6.25 16.47
C ALA A 249 0.78 -7.35 15.41
N GLY A 250 0.65 -6.99 14.13
CA GLY A 250 0.58 -7.95 13.04
C GLY A 250 1.91 -8.61 12.70
N ALA A 251 3.04 -7.93 12.91
CA ALA A 251 4.36 -8.53 12.74
C ALA A 251 4.58 -9.68 13.72
N ASP A 252 4.16 -9.51 14.97
CA ASP A 252 4.25 -10.56 15.99
C ASP A 252 3.34 -11.75 15.65
N LEU A 253 2.15 -11.50 15.08
CA LEU A 253 1.27 -12.54 14.55
C LEU A 253 1.92 -13.32 13.39
N LEU A 254 2.55 -12.62 12.43
CA LEU A 254 3.25 -13.24 11.31
C LEU A 254 4.45 -14.06 11.78
N GLN A 255 5.20 -13.59 12.77
CA GLN A 255 6.28 -14.36 13.40
C GLN A 255 5.75 -15.67 14.00
N GLN A 256 4.64 -15.63 14.74
CA GLN A 256 4.05 -16.84 15.32
C GLN A 256 3.56 -17.83 14.26
N LEU A 257 3.01 -17.35 13.14
CA LEU A 257 2.65 -18.19 12.00
C LEU A 257 3.89 -18.82 11.35
N TYR A 258 4.96 -18.05 11.20
CA TYR A 258 6.22 -18.54 10.66
C TYR A 258 6.85 -19.62 11.54
N GLU A 259 6.90 -19.45 12.87
CA GLU A 259 7.44 -20.47 13.78
C GLU A 259 6.63 -21.77 13.73
N ARG A 260 5.29 -21.68 13.64
CA ARG A 260 4.42 -22.86 13.46
C ARG A 260 4.68 -23.57 12.14
N LYS A 261 4.85 -22.81 11.05
CA LYS A 261 5.22 -23.36 9.76
C LYS A 261 6.60 -24.02 9.82
N LYS A 262 7.59 -23.36 10.43
CA LYS A 262 8.95 -23.89 10.61
C LYS A 262 8.97 -25.21 11.36
N ALA A 263 8.16 -25.34 12.41
CA ALA A 263 8.05 -26.57 13.20
C ALA A 263 7.44 -27.75 12.42
N SER A 264 6.68 -27.50 11.35
CA SER A 264 5.98 -28.52 10.56
C SER A 264 6.52 -28.70 9.14
N ALA A 265 7.39 -27.80 8.69
CA ALA A 265 7.89 -27.80 7.31
C ALA A 265 9.00 -28.83 7.09
N SER A 266 8.92 -29.54 5.96
CA SER A 266 10.02 -30.33 5.40
C SER A 266 11.00 -29.47 4.58
N THR A 267 10.64 -28.21 4.32
CA THR A 267 11.47 -27.26 3.56
C THR A 267 12.62 -26.78 4.44
N PRO A 268 13.87 -26.78 3.93
CA PRO A 268 15.01 -26.20 4.64
C PRO A 268 14.74 -24.74 5.09
N GLU A 269 15.19 -24.39 6.29
CA GLU A 269 14.92 -23.09 6.90
C GLU A 269 15.38 -21.91 6.04
N ASP A 270 16.52 -22.04 5.34
CA ASP A 270 17.07 -21.04 4.43
C ASP A 270 16.17 -20.77 3.20
N LYS A 271 15.20 -21.64 2.93
CA LYS A 271 14.21 -21.53 1.86
C LYS A 271 12.79 -21.34 2.37
N LEU A 272 12.60 -21.33 3.68
CA LEU A 272 11.29 -21.17 4.28
C LEU A 272 10.85 -19.71 4.15
N THR A 273 9.58 -19.52 3.83
CA THR A 273 8.98 -18.19 3.66
C THR A 273 7.53 -18.26 4.15
N ILE A 274 7.07 -17.21 4.82
CA ILE A 274 5.64 -17.00 5.05
C ILE A 274 5.03 -16.29 3.84
N ASN A 275 4.03 -16.91 3.23
CA ASN A 275 3.35 -16.44 2.03
C ASN A 275 2.02 -15.81 2.44
N VAL A 276 1.95 -14.49 2.36
CA VAL A 276 0.74 -13.71 2.67
C VAL A 276 -0.02 -13.47 1.37
N LEU A 277 -1.33 -13.66 1.36
CA LEU A 277 -2.19 -13.15 0.29
C LEU A 277 -2.91 -11.88 0.77
N THR A 278 -2.93 -10.86 -0.08
CA THR A 278 -3.67 -9.62 0.18
C THR A 278 -4.50 -9.21 -1.03
N HIS A 279 -5.47 -8.34 -0.78
CA HIS A 279 -6.44 -7.88 -1.77
C HIS A 279 -6.63 -6.36 -1.65
N CYS A 280 -6.76 -5.67 -2.80
CA CYS A 280 -6.76 -4.21 -2.92
C CYS A 280 -5.42 -3.56 -2.53
N ASN A 281 -5.47 -2.29 -2.14
CA ASN A 281 -4.40 -1.54 -1.54
C ASN A 281 -4.85 -1.01 -0.18
N ALA A 282 -4.27 -1.59 0.86
CA ALA A 282 -4.39 -1.15 2.26
C ALA A 282 -3.00 -0.94 2.85
N GLY A 283 -2.12 -0.36 2.03
CA GLY A 283 -0.77 0.05 2.37
C GLY A 283 -0.68 1.51 2.73
N TRP A 284 0.53 2.06 2.76
CA TRP A 284 0.74 3.42 3.26
C TRP A 284 0.12 4.48 2.34
N LEU A 285 -0.09 4.19 1.04
CA LEU A 285 -0.83 5.08 0.14
C LEU A 285 -2.34 5.15 0.46
N ALA A 286 -2.90 4.21 1.21
CA ALA A 286 -4.32 4.20 1.57
C ALA A 286 -4.61 4.95 2.89
N PHE A 287 -3.57 5.41 3.58
CA PHE A 287 -3.60 6.03 4.90
C PHE A 287 -2.67 7.25 4.91
N ALA A 288 -2.58 7.94 6.05
CA ALA A 288 -1.60 9.02 6.22
C ALA A 288 -0.15 8.48 6.09
N ASP A 289 0.10 7.29 6.64
CA ASP A 289 1.36 6.54 6.59
C ASP A 289 1.14 5.07 7.01
N TRP A 290 2.17 4.21 6.88
CA TRP A 290 2.28 2.79 7.26
C TRP A 290 1.27 1.82 6.60
N GLY A 291 -0.01 2.16 6.58
CA GLY A 291 -1.09 1.31 6.08
C GLY A 291 -1.74 0.43 7.14
N SER A 292 -2.75 -0.35 6.74
CA SER A 292 -3.36 -1.35 7.61
C SER A 292 -2.88 -2.75 7.26
N ALA A 293 -3.37 -3.38 6.20
CA ALA A 293 -3.05 -4.77 5.86
C ALA A 293 -1.60 -5.02 5.46
N LEU A 294 -0.94 -4.02 4.85
CA LEU A 294 0.48 -4.14 4.50
C LEU A 294 1.42 -3.70 5.63
N SER A 295 0.93 -2.97 6.65
CA SER A 295 1.76 -2.54 7.77
C SER A 295 2.38 -3.72 8.55
N PRO A 296 1.64 -4.82 8.83
CA PRO A 296 2.22 -6.06 9.38
C PRO A 296 3.32 -6.65 8.50
N VAL A 297 3.13 -6.61 7.18
CA VAL A 297 4.09 -7.13 6.20
C VAL A 297 5.37 -6.30 6.23
N TYR A 298 5.26 -4.98 6.20
CA TYR A 298 6.40 -4.06 6.27
C TYR A 298 7.16 -4.23 7.58
N ALA A 299 6.46 -4.25 8.72
CA ALA A 299 7.06 -4.39 10.03
C ALA A 299 7.74 -5.77 10.22
N ALA A 300 7.14 -6.86 9.73
CA ALA A 300 7.74 -8.19 9.78
C ALA A 300 8.98 -8.29 8.86
N PHE A 301 8.90 -7.72 7.66
CA PHE A 301 10.02 -7.67 6.72
C PHE A 301 11.20 -6.86 7.29
N ASP A 302 10.93 -5.69 7.88
CA ASP A 302 11.94 -4.84 8.52
C ASP A 302 12.62 -5.55 9.71
N LYS A 303 11.91 -6.48 10.39
CA LYS A 303 12.46 -7.37 11.41
C LYS A 303 13.24 -8.57 10.84
N GLY A 304 13.33 -8.71 9.52
CA GLY A 304 14.07 -9.78 8.83
C GLY A 304 13.29 -11.07 8.59
N LEU A 305 11.96 -11.07 8.80
CA LEU A 305 11.14 -12.26 8.53
C LEU A 305 11.12 -12.57 7.02
N PRO A 306 11.42 -13.81 6.59
CA PRO A 306 11.34 -14.16 5.18
C PRO A 306 9.87 -14.22 4.75
N ILE A 307 9.42 -13.17 4.08
CA ILE A 307 8.04 -12.98 3.63
C ILE A 307 7.96 -12.89 2.11
N HIS A 308 6.86 -13.40 1.56
CA HIS A 308 6.43 -13.18 0.18
C HIS A 308 4.95 -12.80 0.19
N VAL A 309 4.55 -11.91 -0.72
CA VAL A 309 3.16 -11.47 -0.85
C VAL A 309 2.58 -11.85 -2.21
N TRP A 310 1.50 -12.61 -2.19
CA TRP A 310 0.58 -12.74 -3.32
C TRP A 310 -0.35 -11.54 -3.36
N VAL A 311 -0.27 -10.77 -4.44
CA VAL A 311 -1.03 -9.53 -4.62
C VAL A 311 -2.09 -9.77 -5.68
N ASP A 312 -3.35 -9.88 -5.28
CA ASP A 312 -4.45 -9.89 -6.23
C ASP A 312 -4.47 -8.57 -7.01
N GLU A 313 -4.59 -8.59 -8.34
CA GLU A 313 -4.59 -7.39 -9.17
C GLU A 313 -5.70 -6.39 -8.74
N THR A 314 -6.83 -6.93 -8.29
CA THR A 314 -8.01 -6.25 -7.76
C THR A 314 -8.80 -5.48 -8.82
N ARG A 315 -9.41 -6.21 -9.74
CA ARG A 315 -10.31 -5.64 -10.74
C ARG A 315 -11.57 -5.04 -10.08
N PRO A 316 -12.21 -4.04 -10.71
CA PRO A 316 -11.84 -3.46 -12.01
C PRO A 316 -10.73 -2.39 -11.95
N ARG A 317 -10.43 -1.84 -10.77
CA ARG A 317 -9.56 -0.66 -10.62
C ARG A 317 -8.07 -0.98 -10.53
N ASN A 318 -7.72 -2.26 -10.42
CA ASN A 318 -6.36 -2.77 -10.40
C ASN A 318 -5.48 -2.18 -9.29
N GLN A 319 -6.05 -1.86 -8.11
CA GLN A 319 -5.29 -1.23 -7.02
C GLN A 319 -4.16 -2.12 -6.50
N GLY A 320 -4.36 -3.45 -6.49
CA GLY A 320 -3.30 -4.36 -6.09
C GLY A 320 -2.14 -4.33 -7.08
N ALA A 321 -2.44 -4.42 -8.38
CA ALA A 321 -1.42 -4.38 -9.43
C ALA A 321 -0.70 -3.01 -9.54
N SER A 322 -1.42 -1.91 -9.33
CA SER A 322 -0.89 -0.55 -9.54
C SER A 322 -0.29 0.09 -8.27
N LEU A 323 -0.85 -0.15 -7.10
CA LEU A 323 -0.45 0.53 -5.86
C LEU A 323 0.25 -0.43 -4.91
N THR A 324 -0.37 -1.56 -4.57
CA THR A 324 0.22 -2.52 -3.63
C THR A 324 1.54 -3.09 -4.16
N ALA A 325 1.58 -3.54 -5.41
CA ALA A 325 2.81 -4.02 -6.03
C ALA A 325 3.89 -2.93 -6.07
N TRP A 326 3.49 -1.69 -6.35
CA TRP A 326 4.41 -0.55 -6.35
C TRP A 326 4.98 -0.27 -4.95
N GLU A 327 4.16 -0.25 -3.91
CA GLU A 327 4.63 -0.04 -2.54
C GLU A 327 5.57 -1.17 -2.09
N LEU A 328 5.18 -2.43 -2.33
CA LEU A 328 5.98 -3.60 -1.96
C LEU A 328 7.33 -3.61 -2.70
N ALA A 329 7.33 -3.27 -4.00
CA ALA A 329 8.55 -3.13 -4.79
C ALA A 329 9.47 -2.04 -4.21
N LYS A 330 8.92 -0.89 -3.84
CA LYS A 330 9.68 0.22 -3.24
C LYS A 330 10.19 -0.11 -1.85
N HIS A 331 9.45 -0.88 -1.07
CA HIS A 331 9.88 -1.34 0.26
C HIS A 331 10.91 -2.48 0.19
N GLY A 332 11.01 -3.18 -0.95
CA GLY A 332 11.90 -4.33 -1.13
C GLY A 332 11.28 -5.68 -0.72
N VAL A 333 9.97 -5.71 -0.46
CA VAL A 333 9.24 -6.94 -0.13
C VAL A 333 9.01 -7.75 -1.41
N ARG A 334 9.42 -9.02 -1.40
CA ARG A 334 9.15 -9.93 -2.51
C ARG A 334 7.65 -10.13 -2.67
N HIS A 335 7.17 -9.98 -3.90
CA HIS A 335 5.75 -10.13 -4.19
C HIS A 335 5.53 -10.64 -5.61
N THR A 336 4.34 -11.17 -5.85
CA THR A 336 3.88 -11.60 -7.17
C THR A 336 2.45 -11.12 -7.38
N VAL A 337 2.21 -10.37 -8.46
CA VAL A 337 0.86 -9.96 -8.86
C VAL A 337 0.16 -11.13 -9.54
N ILE A 338 -1.08 -11.38 -9.17
CA ILE A 338 -1.90 -12.48 -9.69
C ILE A 338 -3.28 -11.97 -10.11
N ALA A 339 -3.92 -12.65 -11.07
CA ALA A 339 -5.32 -12.42 -11.35
C ALA A 339 -6.17 -12.77 -10.12
N ASP A 340 -7.26 -12.04 -9.88
CA ASP A 340 -8.09 -12.20 -8.67
C ASP A 340 -8.60 -13.64 -8.47
N ASN A 341 -8.86 -14.36 -9.56
CA ASN A 341 -9.37 -15.74 -9.52
C ASN A 341 -8.30 -16.78 -9.16
N ALA A 342 -7.01 -16.43 -9.22
CA ALA A 342 -5.93 -17.35 -8.87
C ALA A 342 -5.79 -17.55 -7.35
N GLY A 343 -6.22 -16.58 -6.54
CA GLY A 343 -6.03 -16.62 -5.08
C GLY A 343 -6.57 -17.91 -4.43
N GLY A 344 -7.78 -18.35 -4.79
CA GLY A 344 -8.36 -19.59 -4.25
C GLY A 344 -7.61 -20.85 -4.70
N HIS A 345 -7.07 -20.86 -5.92
CA HIS A 345 -6.22 -21.97 -6.39
C HIS A 345 -4.92 -22.04 -5.59
N LEU A 346 -4.26 -20.91 -5.35
CA LEU A 346 -3.02 -20.84 -4.56
C LEU A 346 -3.23 -21.32 -3.12
N MET A 347 -4.35 -20.93 -2.50
CA MET A 347 -4.74 -21.43 -1.17
C MET A 347 -4.91 -22.96 -1.18
N ARG A 348 -5.63 -23.50 -2.18
CA ARG A 348 -5.85 -24.94 -2.33
C ARG A 348 -4.59 -25.73 -2.58
N THR A 349 -3.61 -25.16 -3.27
CA THR A 349 -2.32 -25.81 -3.50
C THR A 349 -1.30 -25.58 -2.38
N GLY A 350 -1.70 -24.98 -1.26
CA GLY A 350 -0.83 -24.76 -0.10
C GLY A 350 0.27 -23.71 -0.33
N LEU A 351 0.05 -22.77 -1.26
CA LEU A 351 1.01 -21.69 -1.58
C LEU A 351 0.75 -20.40 -0.76
N VAL A 352 -0.33 -20.37 0.02
CA VAL A 352 -0.71 -19.25 0.90
C VAL A 352 -0.76 -19.76 2.33
N ASP A 353 -0.15 -19.04 3.27
CA ASP A 353 -0.16 -19.38 4.71
C ASP A 353 -1.17 -18.54 5.51
N VAL A 354 -1.46 -17.33 5.05
CA VAL A 354 -2.39 -16.40 5.71
C VAL A 354 -2.94 -15.39 4.71
N VAL A 355 -4.19 -14.98 4.91
CA VAL A 355 -4.80 -13.87 4.18
C VAL A 355 -4.94 -12.66 5.11
N ILE A 356 -4.48 -11.49 4.66
CA ILE A 356 -4.66 -10.22 5.39
C ILE A 356 -5.20 -9.18 4.42
N THR A 357 -6.36 -8.61 4.73
CA THR A 357 -6.97 -7.53 3.95
C THR A 357 -7.23 -6.30 4.80
N GLY A 358 -7.46 -5.15 4.15
CA GLY A 358 -8.01 -3.98 4.82
C GLY A 358 -9.52 -4.08 5.01
N ALA A 359 -10.12 -2.98 5.45
CA ALA A 359 -11.56 -2.76 5.39
C ALA A 359 -11.85 -1.29 5.09
N ASP A 360 -13.00 -1.05 4.43
CA ASP A 360 -13.56 0.29 4.25
C ASP A 360 -14.55 0.63 5.39
N ARG A 361 -15.21 -0.38 5.96
CA ARG A 361 -16.10 -0.24 7.11
C ARG A 361 -16.26 -1.58 7.84
N VAL A 362 -16.26 -1.57 9.17
CA VAL A 362 -16.53 -2.75 9.98
C VAL A 362 -17.72 -2.48 10.92
N SER A 363 -18.66 -3.42 10.98
CA SER A 363 -19.79 -3.34 11.93
C SER A 363 -19.32 -3.58 13.36
N SER A 364 -20.11 -3.17 14.36
CA SER A 364 -19.83 -3.48 15.77
C SER A 364 -19.83 -4.98 16.07
N CYS A 365 -20.37 -5.81 15.17
CA CYS A 365 -20.37 -7.27 15.29
C CYS A 365 -19.27 -7.96 14.45
N GLY A 366 -18.40 -7.18 13.79
CA GLY A 366 -17.22 -7.68 13.10
C GLY A 366 -17.41 -8.05 11.62
N ASP A 367 -18.56 -7.73 11.02
CA ASP A 367 -18.72 -7.87 9.56
C ASP A 367 -17.90 -6.80 8.86
N ALA A 368 -17.09 -7.20 7.87
CA ALA A 368 -16.16 -6.33 7.20
C ALA A 368 -16.61 -6.05 5.76
N CYS A 369 -16.95 -4.78 5.48
CA CYS A 369 -17.11 -4.30 4.12
C CYS A 369 -15.74 -3.86 3.58
N ASN A 370 -15.33 -4.42 2.46
CA ASN A 370 -14.06 -4.13 1.80
C ASN A 370 -14.21 -4.27 0.28
N LYS A 371 -13.13 -3.99 -0.46
CA LYS A 371 -13.09 -4.10 -1.93
C LYS A 371 -13.71 -5.41 -2.44
N ILE A 372 -14.53 -5.29 -3.49
CA ILE A 372 -15.16 -6.42 -4.18
C ILE A 372 -14.13 -7.51 -4.49
N GLY A 373 -14.44 -8.75 -4.13
CA GLY A 373 -13.53 -9.90 -4.17
C GLY A 373 -13.06 -10.35 -2.79
N THR A 374 -13.12 -9.51 -1.76
CA THR A 374 -12.68 -9.85 -0.39
C THR A 374 -13.46 -11.03 0.18
N TYR A 375 -14.79 -11.02 0.05
CA TYR A 375 -15.65 -12.11 0.49
C TYR A 375 -15.24 -13.47 -0.13
N LEU A 376 -14.87 -13.47 -1.41
CA LEU A 376 -14.42 -14.68 -2.10
C LEU A 376 -13.09 -15.21 -1.55
N LYS A 377 -12.18 -14.31 -1.15
CA LYS A 377 -10.92 -14.70 -0.49
C LYS A 377 -11.18 -15.28 0.90
N ALA A 378 -12.13 -14.72 1.65
CA ALA A 378 -12.52 -15.24 2.96
C ALA A 378 -13.18 -16.63 2.86
N LEU A 379 -14.03 -16.85 1.86
CA LEU A 379 -14.60 -18.17 1.57
C LEU A 379 -13.52 -19.19 1.22
N ALA A 380 -12.61 -18.86 0.30
CA ALA A 380 -11.52 -19.75 -0.09
C ALA A 380 -10.56 -20.04 1.08
N ALA A 381 -10.25 -19.04 1.90
CA ALA A 381 -9.44 -19.22 3.10
C ALA A 381 -10.12 -20.18 4.08
N LYS A 382 -11.43 -20.00 4.31
CA LYS A 382 -12.21 -20.89 5.20
C LYS A 382 -12.25 -22.33 4.70
N ASP A 383 -12.48 -22.54 3.40
CA ASP A 383 -12.51 -23.88 2.78
C ASP A 383 -11.16 -24.61 2.90
N ASN A 384 -10.06 -23.86 2.87
CA ASN A 384 -8.69 -24.39 2.97
C ASN A 384 -8.09 -24.31 4.38
N ASN A 385 -8.90 -24.00 5.40
CA ASN A 385 -8.48 -23.85 6.79
C ASN A 385 -7.33 -22.86 7.01
N LEU A 386 -7.27 -21.80 6.20
CA LEU A 386 -6.29 -20.73 6.34
C LEU A 386 -6.85 -19.60 7.21
N PRO A 387 -6.01 -18.97 8.06
CA PRO A 387 -6.42 -17.80 8.81
C PRO A 387 -6.65 -16.61 7.88
N PHE A 388 -7.74 -15.89 8.12
CA PHE A 388 -8.16 -14.69 7.39
C PHE A 388 -8.29 -13.52 8.37
N TYR A 389 -7.42 -12.53 8.26
CA TYR A 389 -7.42 -11.36 9.14
C TYR A 389 -7.85 -10.11 8.39
N VAL A 390 -8.60 -9.26 9.08
CA VAL A 390 -8.92 -7.91 8.61
C VAL A 390 -8.15 -6.92 9.48
N ALA A 391 -7.27 -6.14 8.86
CA ALA A 391 -6.48 -5.10 9.52
C ALA A 391 -7.13 -3.73 9.32
N LEU A 392 -7.51 -3.08 10.40
CA LEU A 392 -8.18 -1.78 10.37
C LEU A 392 -7.88 -0.94 11.63
N PRO A 393 -7.74 0.39 11.50
CA PRO A 393 -7.79 1.26 12.67
C PRO A 393 -9.23 1.34 13.21
N SER A 394 -9.37 1.63 14.49
CA SER A 394 -10.67 1.83 15.15
C SER A 394 -11.56 2.88 14.49
N SER A 395 -10.98 3.86 13.79
CA SER A 395 -11.70 4.85 12.99
C SER A 395 -12.54 4.26 11.84
N THR A 396 -12.30 3.01 11.48
CA THR A 396 -13.01 2.26 10.42
C THR A 396 -14.20 1.45 10.99
N ILE A 397 -14.32 1.35 12.32
CA ILE A 397 -15.44 0.67 12.98
C ILE A 397 -16.63 1.64 13.04
N ASP A 398 -17.77 1.24 12.47
CA ASP A 398 -19.04 1.96 12.63
C ASP A 398 -19.83 1.31 13.76
N TRP A 399 -19.66 1.84 14.98
CA TRP A 399 -20.29 1.34 16.20
C TRP A 399 -21.83 1.38 16.17
N ARG A 400 -22.43 2.07 15.21
CA ARG A 400 -23.88 2.19 15.06
C ARG A 400 -24.46 1.06 14.20
N LEU A 401 -23.63 0.34 13.45
CA LEU A 401 -24.04 -0.75 12.58
C LEU A 401 -23.81 -2.09 13.27
N LYS A 402 -24.87 -2.90 13.36
CA LYS A 402 -24.79 -4.26 13.91
C LYS A 402 -24.64 -5.32 12.83
N ASP A 403 -25.37 -5.17 11.72
CA ASP A 403 -25.34 -6.13 10.62
C ASP A 403 -24.60 -5.53 9.42
N GLY A 404 -23.65 -6.28 8.86
CA GLY A 404 -22.97 -5.91 7.62
C GLY A 404 -23.93 -5.76 6.42
N ALA A 405 -25.08 -6.43 6.43
CA ALA A 405 -26.10 -6.30 5.37
C ALA A 405 -26.70 -4.88 5.27
N ASP A 406 -26.62 -4.09 6.34
CA ASP A 406 -27.09 -2.69 6.37
C ASP A 406 -26.08 -1.73 5.72
N ILE A 407 -24.90 -2.21 5.32
CA ILE A 407 -23.89 -1.38 4.67
C ILE A 407 -24.29 -1.14 3.20
N PRO A 408 -24.56 0.11 2.78
CA PRO A 408 -24.90 0.40 1.40
C PRO A 408 -23.68 0.16 0.49
N ILE A 409 -23.84 -0.70 -0.50
CA ILE A 409 -22.78 -1.02 -1.47
C ILE A 409 -22.79 -0.03 -2.61
N GLU A 410 -21.68 0.71 -2.74
CA GLU A 410 -21.46 1.65 -3.84
C GLU A 410 -21.42 0.88 -5.18
N GLN A 411 -22.26 1.31 -6.13
CA GLN A 411 -22.19 0.89 -7.53
C GLN A 411 -21.60 2.02 -8.37
N ARG A 412 -20.68 1.67 -9.27
CA ARG A 412 -19.93 2.61 -10.11
C ARG A 412 -20.22 2.40 -11.59
N GLY A 413 -19.69 3.29 -12.43
CA GLY A 413 -19.85 3.21 -13.88
C GLY A 413 -19.30 1.90 -14.45
N ASP A 414 -19.96 1.43 -15.51
CA ASP A 414 -19.60 0.22 -16.26
C ASP A 414 -18.22 0.34 -16.95
N GLU A 415 -17.81 1.57 -17.27
CA GLU A 415 -16.51 1.92 -17.85
C GLU A 415 -15.31 1.33 -17.11
N GLU A 416 -15.33 1.25 -15.77
CA GLU A 416 -14.21 0.65 -15.01
C GLU A 416 -14.06 -0.85 -15.34
N VAL A 417 -15.17 -1.54 -15.60
CA VAL A 417 -15.18 -2.96 -15.96
C VAL A 417 -14.90 -3.13 -17.46
N LYS A 418 -15.48 -2.29 -18.31
CA LYS A 418 -15.35 -2.42 -19.76
C LYS A 418 -13.95 -2.09 -20.27
N TYR A 419 -13.19 -1.26 -19.56
CA TYR A 419 -11.88 -0.83 -19.99
C TYR A 419 -10.78 -1.19 -18.99
N ALA A 420 -9.56 -1.34 -19.51
CA ALA A 420 -8.33 -1.31 -18.74
C ALA A 420 -7.46 -0.13 -19.20
N GLU A 421 -6.65 0.39 -18.29
CA GLU A 421 -5.64 1.40 -18.58
C GLU A 421 -4.25 0.84 -18.23
N GLY A 422 -3.25 1.16 -19.04
CA GLY A 422 -1.87 0.75 -18.78
C GLY A 422 -0.87 1.47 -19.69
N LEU A 423 0.41 1.30 -19.37
CA LEU A 423 1.53 1.84 -20.15
C LEU A 423 1.79 0.97 -21.40
N CYS A 424 1.75 1.59 -22.57
CA CYS A 424 2.11 0.95 -23.83
C CYS A 424 3.64 0.96 -24.07
N GLU A 425 4.11 0.19 -25.06
CA GLU A 425 5.54 0.11 -25.43
C GLU A 425 6.16 1.46 -25.83
N ASP A 426 5.34 2.41 -26.29
CA ASP A 426 5.75 3.77 -26.62
C ASP A 426 5.84 4.70 -25.40
N GLY A 427 5.67 4.15 -24.19
CA GLY A 427 5.74 4.89 -22.92
C GLY A 427 4.50 5.73 -22.63
N LYS A 428 3.40 5.58 -23.38
CA LYS A 428 2.15 6.34 -23.14
C LYS A 428 1.10 5.49 -22.46
N ARG A 429 0.36 6.08 -21.52
CA ARG A 429 -0.84 5.45 -20.95
C ARG A 429 -1.97 5.48 -21.97
N ARG A 430 -2.67 4.37 -22.13
CA ARG A 430 -3.85 4.28 -23.00
C ARG A 430 -4.95 3.46 -22.34
N LYS A 431 -6.20 3.85 -22.60
CA LYS A 431 -7.41 3.13 -22.21
C LYS A 431 -7.84 2.19 -23.33
N VAL A 432 -8.05 0.91 -23.02
CA VAL A 432 -8.38 -0.15 -23.99
C VAL A 432 -9.71 -0.80 -23.60
N LEU A 433 -10.62 -0.92 -24.58
CA LEU A 433 -11.90 -1.61 -24.42
C LEU A 433 -11.68 -3.13 -24.42
N LEU A 434 -12.12 -3.81 -23.35
CA LEU A 434 -11.99 -5.25 -23.16
C LEU A 434 -13.24 -6.02 -23.61
N THR A 435 -14.40 -5.38 -23.52
CA THR A 435 -15.70 -5.99 -23.85
C THR A 435 -16.13 -5.63 -25.28
N PRO A 436 -17.12 -6.32 -25.87
CA PRO A 436 -17.83 -5.77 -27.03
C PRO A 436 -18.37 -4.35 -26.72
N ALA A 437 -18.35 -3.45 -27.71
CA ALA A 437 -18.67 -2.03 -27.51
C ALA A 437 -20.04 -1.79 -26.86
N ASN A 438 -21.03 -2.60 -27.26
CA ASN A 438 -22.42 -2.47 -26.83
C ASN A 438 -22.78 -3.31 -25.60
N SER A 439 -21.81 -3.99 -24.97
CA SER A 439 -22.06 -4.71 -23.73
C SER A 439 -22.23 -3.74 -22.55
N SER A 440 -23.24 -3.96 -21.72
CA SER A 440 -23.35 -3.38 -20.39
C SER A 440 -22.45 -4.12 -19.40
N ALA A 441 -22.03 -3.47 -18.31
CA ALA A 441 -21.36 -4.12 -17.18
C ALA A 441 -21.93 -3.66 -15.83
N GLY A 442 -22.01 -4.59 -14.87
CA GLY A 442 -22.29 -4.29 -13.48
C GLY A 442 -20.99 -4.07 -12.70
N ASN A 443 -20.97 -3.10 -11.79
CA ASN A 443 -19.76 -2.72 -11.05
C ASN A 443 -20.10 -2.36 -9.60
N TRP A 444 -20.04 -3.36 -8.73
CA TRP A 444 -20.09 -3.18 -7.27
C TRP A 444 -18.67 -2.92 -6.77
N ALA A 445 -18.47 -1.80 -6.09
CA ALA A 445 -17.14 -1.41 -5.62
C ALA A 445 -16.69 -2.21 -4.38
N PHE A 446 -17.61 -2.81 -3.63
CA PHE A 446 -17.36 -3.46 -2.36
C PHE A 446 -18.23 -4.72 -2.19
N ASP A 447 -17.81 -5.61 -1.30
CA ASP A 447 -18.62 -6.70 -0.76
C ASP A 447 -18.49 -6.74 0.77
N VAL A 448 -19.39 -7.50 1.41
CA VAL A 448 -19.39 -7.73 2.85
C VAL A 448 -18.90 -9.13 3.13
N THR A 449 -17.85 -9.23 3.94
CA THR A 449 -17.35 -10.47 4.51
C THR A 449 -17.97 -10.67 5.89
N PRO A 450 -18.84 -11.69 6.06
CA PRO A 450 -19.44 -11.98 7.35
C PRO A 450 -18.40 -12.34 8.40
N SER A 451 -18.59 -11.89 9.63
CA SER A 451 -17.65 -12.07 10.75
C SER A 451 -17.24 -13.53 11.00
N ARG A 452 -18.15 -14.49 10.74
CA ARG A 452 -17.88 -15.94 10.81
C ARG A 452 -16.77 -16.47 9.89
N LEU A 453 -16.38 -15.69 8.87
CA LEU A 453 -15.27 -16.01 7.97
C LEU A 453 -13.97 -15.30 8.38
N VAL A 454 -14.04 -14.35 9.29
CA VAL A 454 -12.90 -13.57 9.77
C VAL A 454 -12.31 -14.25 11.01
N THR A 455 -11.04 -14.65 10.91
CA THR A 455 -10.30 -15.26 12.02
C THR A 455 -10.05 -14.26 13.14
N GLY A 456 -9.81 -12.99 12.80
CA GLY A 456 -9.72 -11.91 13.78
C GLY A 456 -9.56 -10.53 13.13
N LEU A 457 -9.85 -9.52 13.92
CA LEU A 457 -9.70 -8.10 13.57
C LEU A 457 -8.41 -7.57 14.20
N LEU A 458 -7.47 -7.15 13.36
CA LEU A 458 -6.20 -6.58 13.80
C LEU A 458 -6.31 -5.06 13.86
N THR A 459 -6.24 -4.51 15.07
CA THR A 459 -6.40 -3.07 15.34
C THR A 459 -5.15 -2.47 15.99
N GLU A 460 -5.12 -1.16 16.18
CA GLU A 460 -4.05 -0.48 16.92
C GLU A 460 -3.97 -0.92 18.40
N ARG A 461 -5.05 -1.53 18.92
CA ARG A 461 -5.14 -2.07 20.28
C ARG A 461 -4.86 -3.57 20.34
N GLY A 462 -4.48 -4.18 19.23
CA GLY A 462 -4.15 -5.60 19.11
C GLY A 462 -5.19 -6.41 18.35
N LEU A 463 -5.05 -7.73 18.43
CA LEU A 463 -5.91 -8.70 17.76
C LEU A 463 -7.18 -8.95 18.57
N SER A 464 -8.32 -8.91 17.89
CA SER A 464 -9.64 -9.17 18.45
C SER A 464 -10.33 -10.32 17.72
N GLU A 465 -11.26 -10.99 18.41
CA GLU A 465 -12.27 -11.81 17.74
C GLU A 465 -13.14 -10.89 16.86
N ALA A 466 -13.56 -11.36 15.68
CA ALA A 466 -14.53 -10.66 14.85
C ALA A 466 -15.95 -10.80 15.46
N SER A 467 -16.17 -10.14 16.59
CA SER A 467 -17.41 -10.18 17.34
C SER A 467 -17.58 -8.90 18.16
N GLU A 468 -18.82 -8.61 18.55
CA GLU A 468 -19.11 -7.49 19.46
C GLU A 468 -18.37 -7.64 20.80
N LYS A 469 -18.31 -8.87 21.33
CA LYS A 469 -17.57 -9.18 22.55
C LYS A 469 -16.07 -8.95 22.39
N GLY A 470 -15.49 -9.37 21.27
CA GLY A 470 -14.08 -9.17 20.95
C GLY A 470 -13.73 -7.70 20.90
N LEU A 471 -14.48 -6.92 20.11
CA LEU A 471 -14.26 -5.47 20.00
C LEU A 471 -14.49 -4.78 21.35
N ALA A 472 -15.48 -5.21 22.12
CA ALA A 472 -15.75 -4.67 23.43
C ALA A 472 -14.62 -4.89 24.46
N ALA A 473 -13.81 -5.93 24.27
CA ALA A 473 -12.66 -6.18 25.14
C ALA A 473 -11.47 -5.22 24.87
N LEU A 474 -11.41 -4.60 23.68
CA LEU A 474 -10.33 -3.67 23.30
C LEU A 474 -10.75 -2.19 23.41
N PHE A 475 -12.05 -1.90 23.25
CA PHE A 475 -12.58 -0.54 23.16
C PHE A 475 -13.53 -0.24 24.32
N SER A 476 -13.33 0.89 25.01
CA SER A 476 -14.20 1.34 26.10
C SER A 476 -15.55 1.83 25.56
N GLU A 477 -16.57 2.03 26.42
CA GLU A 477 -17.86 2.59 25.97
C GLU A 477 -17.70 3.97 25.33
N ALA A 478 -16.80 4.81 25.84
CA ALA A 478 -16.52 6.14 25.28
C ALA A 478 -15.93 6.07 23.86
N ASP A 479 -15.23 5.00 23.52
CA ASP A 479 -14.72 4.79 22.15
C ASP A 479 -15.84 4.39 21.17
N ARG A 480 -16.99 3.93 21.67
CA ARG A 480 -18.11 3.37 20.88
C ARG A 480 -19.25 4.35 20.65
N THR A 481 -19.16 5.55 21.22
CA THR A 481 -20.13 6.66 21.14
C THR A 481 -19.54 7.82 20.38
#